data_AF-A0A4Y8BSR7-F1
#
_entry.id   AF-A0A4Y8BSR7-F1
#
_cell.length_a   1.000
_cell.length_b   1.000
_cell.length_c   1.000
_cell.angle_alpha   90.00
_cell.angle_beta   90.00
_cell.angle_gamma   90.00
#
_symmetry.space_group_name_H-M   'P 1'
#
loop_
_entity.id
_entity.type
_entity.pdbx_description
1 polymer ?
#
loop_
_entity_poly.entity_id
_entity_poly.type
_entity_poly.pdbx_seq_one_letter_code
_entity_poly.pdbx_strand_id
1 'polypeptide(L)' 'MPYKFRKSFIFDDENIRDFIFKGYVIPYKIDKEKDLIIILDIYKENLLDF' A
#
# COMPACT_ATOMS: atom_id res chain seq x y z
N MET A 1 0.67 -13.06 3.07
CA MET A 1 0.32 -13.08 1.63
C MET A 1 0.11 -11.64 1.18
N PRO A 2 0.95 -11.10 0.27
CA PRO A 2 0.87 -9.70 -0.16
C PRO A 2 -0.51 -9.33 -0.73
N TYR A 3 -1.14 -10.24 -1.47
CA TYR A 3 -2.49 -10.02 -2.01
C TYR A 3 -3.63 -9.99 -0.99
N LYS A 4 -3.36 -10.24 0.31
CA LYS A 4 -4.38 -10.21 1.38
C LYS A 4 -4.92 -8.80 1.63
N PHE A 5 -4.12 -7.78 1.32
CA PHE A 5 -4.47 -6.40 1.61
C PHE A 5 -5.19 -5.74 0.42
N ARG A 6 -6.00 -4.72 0.71
CA ARG A 6 -6.82 -4.03 -0.30
C ARG A 6 -5.94 -3.37 -1.36
N LYS A 7 -6.43 -3.31 -2.60
CA LYS A 7 -5.84 -2.43 -3.63
C LYS A 7 -5.85 -0.99 -3.09
N SER A 8 -4.77 -0.26 -3.29
CA SER A 8 -4.72 1.13 -2.88
C SER A 8 -5.71 1.97 -3.70
N PHE A 9 -6.42 2.90 -3.06
CA PHE A 9 -7.34 3.80 -3.74
C PHE A 9 -6.64 5.03 -4.35
N ILE A 10 -5.43 5.33 -3.88
CA ILE A 10 -4.65 6.50 -4.30
C ILE A 10 -3.89 6.21 -5.61
N PHE A 11 -3.55 4.95 -5.86
CA PHE A 11 -2.75 4.54 -7.00
C PHE A 11 -3.58 3.76 -8.02
N ASP A 12 -3.48 4.15 -9.29
CA ASP A 12 -4.05 3.39 -10.41
C ASP A 12 -3.11 2.23 -10.84
N ASP A 13 -2.74 1.37 -9.90
CA ASP A 13 -1.93 0.17 -10.14
C ASP A 13 -2.49 -0.99 -9.29
N GLU A 14 -2.87 -2.09 -9.93
CA GLU A 14 -3.46 -3.26 -9.25
C GLU A 14 -2.48 -4.02 -8.35
N ASN A 15 -1.18 -3.76 -8.52
CA ASN A 15 -0.12 -4.35 -7.71
C ASN A 15 0.25 -3.47 -6.51
N ILE A 16 -0.33 -2.27 -6.37
CA ILE A 16 -0.15 -1.42 -5.19
C ILE A 16 -1.29 -1.66 -4.20
N ARG A 17 -0.91 -1.91 -2.94
CA ARG A 17 -1.83 -2.29 -1.86
C ARG A 17 -1.55 -1.52 -0.59
N ASP A 18 -2.61 -1.26 0.17
CA ASP A 18 -2.51 -0.57 1.45
C ASP A 18 -2.41 -1.57 2.59
N PHE A 19 -1.28 -1.59 3.30
CA PHE A 19 -1.19 -2.26 4.60
C PHE A 19 -1.51 -1.26 5.72
N ILE A 20 -2.61 -1.50 6.43
CA ILE A 20 -3.03 -0.67 7.56
C ILE A 20 -2.57 -1.34 8.86
N PHE A 21 -1.75 -0.63 9.64
CA PHE A 21 -1.23 -1.14 10.91
C PHE A 21 -1.14 -0.02 11.94
N LYS A 22 -1.83 -0.17 13.09
CA LYS A 22 -1.81 0.79 14.21
C LYS A 22 -2.10 2.25 13.80
N GLY A 23 -3.00 2.46 12.83
CA GLY A 23 -3.35 3.79 12.33
C GLY A 23 -2.36 4.37 11.32
N TYR A 24 -1.37 3.60 10.89
CA TYR A 24 -0.52 3.93 9.74
C TYR A 24 -1.07 3.26 8.49
N VAL A 25 -0.91 3.95 7.36
CA VAL A 25 -1.12 3.41 6.02
C VAL A 25 0.24 3.24 5.37
N ILE A 26 0.51 2.02 4.90
CA ILE A 26 1.78 1.62 4.30
C ILE A 26 1.47 1.11 2.90
N PRO A 27 1.41 1.98 1.87
CA PRO A 27 1.30 1.55 0.50
C PRO A 27 2.57 0.82 0.08
N TYR A 28 2.40 -0.34 -0.54
CA TYR A 28 3.51 -1.11 -1.10
C TYR A 28 3.15 -1.68 -2.47
N LYS A 29 4.15 -1.79 -3.34
CA LYS A 29 4.04 -2.42 -4.65
C LYS A 29 4.56 -3.85 -4.60
N ILE A 30 3.82 -4.76 -5.22
CA ILE A 30 4.26 -6.12 -5.48
C ILE A 30 4.94 -6.15 -6.85
N ASP A 31 6.26 -6.19 -6.88
CA ASP A 31 7.05 -6.33 -8.12
C ASP A 31 7.28 -7.82 -8.39
N LYS A 32 6.46 -8.38 -9.28
CA LYS A 32 6.54 -9.81 -9.65
C LYS A 32 7.77 -10.13 -10.48
N GLU A 33 8.28 -9.17 -11.25
CA GLU A 33 9.43 -9.40 -12.12
C GLU A 33 10.71 -9.53 -11.29
N LYS A 34 10.82 -8.74 -10.22
CA LYS A 34 11.96 -8.73 -9.31
C LYS A 34 11.75 -9.56 -8.05
N ASP A 35 10.62 -10.24 -7.92
CA ASP A 35 10.20 -11.03 -6.76
C ASP A 35 10.40 -10.29 -5.42
N LEU A 36 9.93 -9.05 -5.33
CA LEU A 36 10.10 -8.22 -4.14
C LEU A 36 8.90 -7.32 -3.84
N ILE A 37 8.90 -6.78 -2.63
CA ILE A 37 7.95 -5.77 -2.18
C ILE A 37 8.68 -4.43 -2.06
N ILE A 38 8.15 -3.40 -2.71
CA ILE A 38 8.66 -2.03 -2.60
C ILE A 38 7.73 -1.26 -1.67
N ILE A 39 8.22 -0.83 -0.52
CA ILE A 39 7.51 0.12 0.34
C ILE A 39 7.58 1.49 -0.34
N LEU A 40 6.43 2.10 -0.60
CA LEU A 40 6.34 3.39 -1.27
C LEU A 40 6.37 4.55 -0.27
N ASP A 41 5.65 4.38 0.84
CA ASP A 41 5.57 5.38 1.90
C ASP A 41 5.12 4.75 3.23
N ILE A 42 5.25 5.48 4.34
CA ILE A 42 4.67 5.19 5.64
C ILE A 42 4.15 6.50 6.23
N TYR A 43 2.82 6.65 6.27
CA TYR A 43 2.19 7.84 6.79
C TYR A 43 1.05 7.51 7.75
N LYS A 44 0.69 8.48 8.58
CA LYS A 44 -0.36 8.36 9.59
C LYS A 44 -1.50 9.29 9.21
N GLU A 45 -2.61 8.73 8.75
CA GLU A 45 -3.84 9.48 8.50
C GLU A 45 -5.06 8.66 8.94
N ASN A 46 -6.04 9.35 9.55
CA ASN A 46 -7.38 8.81 9.75
C ASN A 46 -8.31 9.19 8.56
N LEU A 47 -8.04 10.31 7.85
CA LEU A 47 -8.71 10.84 6.65
C LEU A 47 -7.80 11.87 5.95
N LEU A 48 -7.95 12.05 4.64
CA LEU A 48 -7.41 13.18 3.87
C LEU A 48 -8.14 14.47 4.28
N ASP A 49 -7.45 15.45 4.84
CA ASP A 49 -7.97 16.82 4.96
C ASP A 49 -7.73 17.54 3.62
N PHE A 50 -8.83 17.88 2.92
CA PHE A 50 -8.84 18.77 1.76
C PHE A 50 -9.13 20.21 2.19
#